data_AF-A0A178MJ88-F1
#
_entry.id   AF-A0A178MJ88-F1
#
_cell.length_a   1.000
_cell.length_b   1.000
_cell.length_c   1.000
_cell.angle_alpha   90.00
_cell.angle_beta   90.00
_cell.angle_gamma   90.00
#
_symmetry.space_group_name_H-M   'P 1'
#
loop_
_entity.id
_entity.type
_entity.pdbx_description
1 polymer ?
#
loop_
_entity_poly.entity_id
_entity_poly.type
_entity_poly.pdbx_seq_one_letter_code
_entity_poly.pdbx_strand_id
1 'polypeptide(L)'
;MDDGSANPIDVHVGARIRLRRTLLGMSQERLGECLGLTFQQVQKYERGANRVGASRLFDLSRVLDVRVGYFFEEISVTAQAASPVEVIRGNVTKSVDVPDDDPMTKRETLELVRAYFSINDHKVRDQVLAMAKALGGAK
;
A
#
# COMPACT_ATOMS: atom_id res chain seq x y z
N MET A 1 18.41 -22.62 3.97
CA MET A 1 17.19 -22.92 3.21
C MET A 1 16.45 -21.61 3.15
N ASP A 2 16.56 -20.89 2.01
CA ASP A 2 15.75 -19.69 1.78
C ASP A 2 14.33 -20.18 1.56
N ASP A 3 13.53 -20.16 2.63
CA ASP A 3 12.10 -20.36 2.54
C ASP A 3 11.55 -19.28 1.60
N GLY A 4 10.97 -19.67 0.47
CA GLY A 4 10.52 -18.81 -0.64
C GLY A 4 9.42 -17.79 -0.27
N SER A 5 9.31 -17.46 1.01
CA SER A 5 8.57 -16.35 1.58
C SER A 5 9.12 -15.01 1.05
N ALA A 6 8.25 -14.23 0.43
CA ALA A 6 8.57 -12.90 -0.04
C ALA A 6 8.93 -11.99 1.14
N ASN A 7 9.93 -11.11 0.97
CA ASN A 7 10.32 -10.17 2.02
C ASN A 7 9.11 -9.31 2.41
N PRO A 8 8.81 -9.14 3.71
CA PRO A 8 7.67 -8.34 4.18
C PRO A 8 7.63 -6.92 3.61
N ILE A 9 8.79 -6.31 3.36
CA ILE A 9 8.90 -4.98 2.74
C ILE A 9 8.45 -5.03 1.29
N ASP A 10 8.87 -6.04 0.52
CA ASP A 10 8.47 -6.18 -0.89
C ASP A 10 6.96 -6.46 -1.01
N VAL A 11 6.40 -7.24 -0.08
CA VAL A 11 4.94 -7.47 0.01
C VAL A 11 4.19 -6.17 0.32
N HIS A 12 4.67 -5.38 1.28
CA HIS A 12 4.07 -4.09 1.63
C HIS A 12 4.11 -3.10 0.46
N VAL A 13 5.29 -2.94 -0.16
CA VAL A 13 5.47 -2.08 -1.34
C VAL A 13 4.51 -2.52 -2.45
N GLY A 14 4.39 -3.83 -2.70
CA GLY A 14 3.43 -4.39 -3.65
C GLY A 14 1.97 -4.02 -3.34
N ALA A 15 1.58 -4.11 -2.07
CA ALA A 15 0.25 -3.73 -1.60
C ALA A 15 -0.03 -2.23 -1.81
N ARG A 16 0.94 -1.34 -1.51
CA ARG A 16 0.84 0.11 -1.76
C ARG A 16 0.70 0.43 -3.24
N ILE A 17 1.46 -0.24 -4.11
CA ILE A 17 1.34 -0.11 -5.58
C ILE A 17 -0.09 -0.45 -6.03
N ARG A 18 -0.59 -1.63 -5.62
CA ARG A 18 -1.92 -2.11 -5.97
C ARG A 18 -3.03 -1.17 -5.49
N LEU A 19 -2.92 -0.71 -4.24
CA LEU A 19 -3.88 0.21 -3.63
C LEU A 19 -3.96 1.49 -4.46
N ARG A 20 -2.83 2.16 -4.69
CA ARG A 20 -2.82 3.43 -5.42
C ARG A 20 -3.27 3.27 -6.86
N ARG A 21 -2.82 2.24 -7.56
CA ARG A 21 -3.27 1.94 -8.94
C ARG A 21 -4.80 1.78 -8.99
N THR A 22 -5.37 1.07 -8.03
CA THR A 22 -6.82 0.83 -7.95
C THR A 22 -7.59 2.11 -7.65
N LEU A 23 -7.06 2.99 -6.78
CA LEU A 23 -7.65 4.30 -6.50
C LEU A 23 -7.66 5.22 -7.73
N LEU A 24 -6.68 5.07 -8.62
CA LEU A 24 -6.64 5.77 -9.91
C LEU A 24 -7.51 5.09 -10.99
N GLY A 25 -8.21 4.00 -10.68
CA GLY A 25 -9.03 3.26 -11.65
C GLY A 25 -8.21 2.58 -12.75
N MET A 26 -6.91 2.36 -12.54
CA MET A 26 -5.99 1.86 -13.55
C MET A 26 -5.88 0.32 -13.50
N SER A 27 -5.87 -0.36 -14.65
CA SER A 27 -5.64 -1.82 -14.73
C SER A 27 -4.15 -2.18 -14.62
N GLN A 28 -3.83 -3.46 -14.39
CA GLN A 28 -2.43 -3.91 -14.34
C GLN A 28 -1.75 -3.79 -15.71
N GLU A 29 -2.48 -4.06 -16.79
CA GLU A 29 -2.02 -3.88 -18.17
C GLU A 29 -1.67 -2.41 -18.41
N ARG A 30 -2.55 -1.49 -18.01
CA ARG A 30 -2.32 -0.07 -18.20
C ARG A 30 -1.11 0.45 -17.42
N LEU A 31 -0.93 -0.01 -16.17
CA LEU A 31 0.27 0.31 -15.41
C LEU A 31 1.53 -0.28 -16.07
N GLY A 32 1.42 -1.49 -16.61
CA GLY A 32 2.48 -2.15 -17.36
C GLY A 32 2.91 -1.33 -18.58
N GLU A 33 1.96 -0.89 -19.40
CA GLU A 33 2.21 -0.04 -20.56
C GLU A 33 2.98 1.24 -20.18
N CYS A 34 2.55 1.94 -19.13
CA CYS A 34 3.20 3.16 -18.67
C CYS A 34 4.65 2.93 -18.18
N LEU A 35 4.96 1.73 -17.70
CA LEU A 35 6.29 1.37 -17.19
C LEU A 35 7.16 0.61 -18.20
N GLY A 36 6.61 0.26 -19.38
CA GLY A 36 7.26 -0.63 -20.34
C GLY A 36 7.42 -2.07 -19.80
N LEU A 37 6.45 -2.56 -19.04
CA LEU A 37 6.43 -3.87 -18.40
C LEU A 37 5.20 -4.68 -18.83
N THR A 38 5.28 -6.01 -18.71
CA THR A 38 4.13 -6.88 -18.94
C THR A 38 3.16 -6.87 -17.75
N PHE A 39 1.88 -7.19 -17.98
CA PHE A 39 0.90 -7.31 -16.89
C PHE A 39 1.38 -8.28 -15.81
N GLN A 40 2.02 -9.39 -16.20
CA GLN A 40 2.53 -10.41 -15.28
C GLN A 40 3.63 -9.84 -14.37
N GLN A 41 4.49 -8.96 -14.89
CA GLN A 41 5.53 -8.32 -14.08
C GLN A 41 4.92 -7.37 -13.05
N VAL A 42 3.92 -6.57 -13.45
CA VAL A 42 3.16 -5.73 -12.52
C VAL A 42 2.49 -6.60 -11.45
N GLN A 43 1.88 -7.72 -11.84
CA GLN A 43 1.26 -8.67 -10.92
C GLN A 43 2.26 -9.31 -9.93
N LYS A 44 3.53 -9.50 -10.35
CA LYS A 44 4.60 -9.98 -9.46
C LYS A 44 5.07 -8.90 -8.48
N TYR A 45 5.14 -7.64 -8.91
CA TYR A 45 5.41 -6.52 -8.01
C TYR A 45 4.29 -6.35 -6.98
N GLU A 46 3.03 -6.37 -7.41
CA GLU A 46 1.89 -6.19 -6.49
C GLU A 46 1.73 -7.31 -5.46
N ARG A 47 2.29 -8.49 -5.73
CA ARG A 47 2.32 -9.62 -4.78
C ARG A 47 3.61 -9.69 -3.96
N GLY A 48 4.57 -8.77 -4.18
CA GLY A 48 5.88 -8.80 -3.52
C GLY A 48 6.78 -9.97 -3.95
N ALA A 49 6.37 -10.76 -4.95
CA ALA A 49 7.14 -11.90 -5.45
C ALA A 49 8.42 -11.45 -6.19
N ASN A 50 8.37 -10.27 -6.80
CA ASN A 50 9.54 -9.62 -7.39
C ASN A 50 9.84 -8.34 -6.62
N ARG A 51 11.12 -8.16 -6.26
CA ARG A 51 11.63 -6.93 -5.65
C ARG A 51 11.53 -5.77 -6.62
N VAL A 52 11.12 -4.61 -6.12
CA VAL A 52 11.06 -3.37 -6.92
C VAL A 52 12.33 -2.57 -6.66
N GLY A 53 13.17 -2.42 -7.68
CA GLY A 53 14.39 -1.62 -7.59
C GLY A 53 14.11 -0.11 -7.46
N ALA A 54 15.08 0.65 -6.95
CA ALA A 54 14.94 2.09 -6.72
C ALA A 54 14.52 2.88 -7.96
N SER A 55 15.10 2.59 -9.13
CA SER A 55 14.72 3.24 -10.40
C SER A 55 13.25 2.97 -10.75
N ARG A 56 12.77 1.74 -10.54
CA ARG A 56 11.37 1.38 -10.77
C ARG A 56 10.42 2.03 -9.76
N LEU A 57 10.81 2.15 -8.49
CA LEU A 57 10.04 2.88 -7.48
C LEU A 57 9.87 4.35 -7.85
N PHE A 58 10.90 4.97 -8.42
CA PHE A 58 10.82 6.35 -8.92
C PHE A 58 9.88 6.47 -10.13
N ASP A 59 9.97 5.55 -11.10
CA ASP A 59 9.05 5.53 -12.25
C ASP A 59 7.60 5.31 -11.80
N LEU A 60 7.38 4.37 -10.88
CA LEU A 60 6.08 4.10 -10.25
C LEU A 60 5.52 5.33 -9.55
N SER A 61 6.35 6.08 -8.82
CA SER A 61 5.89 7.27 -8.11
C SER A 61 5.36 8.34 -9.07
N ARG A 62 5.98 8.47 -10.25
CA ARG A 62 5.52 9.38 -11.31
C ARG A 62 4.22 8.92 -11.95
N VAL A 63 4.13 7.64 -12.31
CA VAL A 63 2.92 7.08 -12.96
C VAL A 63 1.72 7.07 -12.03
N LEU A 64 1.95 6.80 -10.74
CA LEU A 64 0.91 6.71 -9.72
C LEU A 64 0.65 8.04 -9.00
N ASP A 65 1.31 9.12 -9.43
CA ASP A 65 1.18 10.47 -8.88
C ASP A 65 1.27 10.48 -7.34
N VAL A 66 2.40 9.99 -6.82
CA VAL A 66 2.74 9.95 -5.39
C VAL A 66 4.21 10.27 -5.17
N ARG A 67 4.56 10.68 -3.94
CA ARG A 67 5.97 10.76 -3.52
C ARG A 67 6.53 9.35 -3.33
N VAL A 68 7.83 9.14 -3.59
CA VAL A 68 8.49 7.83 -3.41
C VAL A 68 8.30 7.24 -2.01
N GLY A 69 8.26 8.09 -0.97
CA GLY A 69 8.01 7.67 0.41
C GLY A 69 6.68 6.94 0.62
N TYR A 70 5.67 7.18 -0.23
CA TYR A 70 4.34 6.57 -0.16
C TYR A 70 4.37 5.03 -0.13
N PHE A 71 5.33 4.42 -0.83
CA PHE A 71 5.46 2.96 -0.90
C PHE A 71 5.92 2.33 0.42
N PHE A 72 6.43 3.14 1.34
CA PHE A 72 6.96 2.71 2.63
C PHE A 72 6.18 3.29 3.83
N GLU A 73 5.19 4.14 3.58
CA GLU A 73 4.28 4.62 4.61
C GLU A 73 3.50 3.46 5.23
N GLU A 74 3.19 3.56 6.52
CA GLU A 74 2.43 2.54 7.28
C GLU A 74 3.09 1.15 7.30
N ILE A 75 4.39 1.05 7.00
CA ILE A 75 5.16 -0.16 7.27
C ILE A 75 5.06 -0.45 8.76
N SER A 76 4.44 -1.59 9.08
CA SER A 76 4.30 -2.04 10.46
C SER A 76 5.67 -2.31 11.10
N VAL A 77 5.73 -2.16 12.42
CA VAL A 77 6.94 -2.42 13.21
C VAL A 77 7.44 -3.87 12.99
N THR A 78 6.54 -4.81 12.66
CA THR A 78 6.86 -6.20 12.31
C THR A 78 7.70 -6.31 11.03
N ALA A 79 7.43 -5.48 10.01
CA ALA A 79 8.23 -5.42 8.79
C ALA A 79 9.54 -4.63 8.98
N GLN A 80 9.59 -3.69 9.93
CA GLN A 80 10.83 -3.04 10.38
C GLN A 80 11.76 -4.02 11.11
N ALA A 81 11.21 -4.87 11.99
CA ALA A 81 11.97 -5.89 12.72
C ALA A 81 12.61 -6.97 11.82
N ALA A 82 12.04 -7.22 10.63
CA ALA A 82 12.61 -8.11 9.61
C ALA A 82 13.72 -7.45 8.76
N SER A 83 13.96 -6.14 8.93
CA SER A 83 15.07 -5.45 8.29
C SER A 83 16.40 -5.87 8.92
N PRO A 84 17.42 -6.25 8.12
CA PRO A 84 18.77 -6.53 8.63
C PRO A 84 19.34 -5.39 9.48
N VAL A 85 18.90 -4.15 9.23
CA VAL A 85 19.33 -2.94 9.96
C VAL A 85 18.81 -2.92 11.40
N GLU A 86 17.62 -3.46 11.67
CA GLU A 86 17.04 -3.49 13.02
C GLU A 86 17.56 -4.66 13.86
N VAL A 87 17.84 -5.80 13.22
CA VAL A 87 18.51 -6.95 13.84
C VAL A 87 19.92 -6.54 14.35
N ILE A 88 20.64 -5.69 13.61
CA ILE A 88 21.95 -5.15 14.02
C ILE A 88 21.82 -4.15 15.19
N ARG A 89 20.70 -3.44 15.33
CA ARG A 89 20.48 -2.44 16.39
C ARG A 89 20.02 -3.02 17.72
N GLY A 90 19.78 -4.33 17.82
CA GLY A 90 19.52 -5.01 19.10
C GLY A 90 18.16 -4.73 19.74
N ASN A 91 17.22 -4.11 19.03
CA ASN A 91 15.86 -3.87 19.53
C ASN A 91 14.91 -4.94 19.00
N VAL A 92 14.91 -6.14 19.60
CA VAL A 92 13.90 -7.17 19.35
C VAL A 92 12.80 -7.02 20.39
N THR A 93 11.73 -6.28 20.08
CA THR A 93 10.50 -6.37 20.86
C THR A 93 9.75 -7.63 20.46
N LYS A 94 9.45 -8.47 21.46
CA LYS A 94 8.78 -9.76 21.37
C LYS A 94 7.58 -9.76 20.41
N SER A 95 7.48 -10.85 19.66
CA SER A 95 6.34 -11.30 18.85
C SER A 95 5.00 -11.11 19.56
N VAL A 96 4.02 -10.57 18.83
CA VAL A 96 2.61 -10.59 19.23
C VAL A 96 1.82 -11.18 18.06
N ASP A 97 1.04 -12.23 18.34
CA ASP A 97 0.05 -12.79 17.42
C ASP A 97 -0.89 -11.68 16.93
N VAL A 98 -1.01 -11.48 15.62
CA VAL A 98 -1.97 -10.53 15.02
C VAL A 98 -3.12 -11.32 14.41
N PRO A 99 -4.36 -11.19 14.92
CA PRO A 99 -5.55 -11.73 14.28
C PRO A 99 -5.77 -11.08 12.90
N ASP A 100 -6.06 -11.90 11.90
CA ASP A 100 -6.33 -11.53 10.50
C ASP A 100 -7.71 -10.85 10.33
N ASP A 101 -7.83 -9.61 10.80
CA ASP A 101 -9.05 -8.80 10.66
C ASP A 101 -8.70 -7.34 10.36
N ASP A 102 -7.84 -7.10 9.36
CA ASP A 102 -7.49 -5.76 8.90
C ASP A 102 -8.72 -5.07 8.29
N PRO A 103 -9.27 -4.02 8.94
CA PRO A 103 -10.48 -3.34 8.48
C PRO A 103 -10.32 -2.67 7.11
N MET A 104 -9.11 -2.41 6.61
CA MET A 104 -8.86 -1.85 5.27
C MET A 104 -9.07 -2.86 4.13
N THR A 105 -9.08 -4.16 4.43
CA THR A 105 -9.38 -5.21 3.44
C THR A 105 -10.88 -5.48 3.30
N LYS A 106 -11.71 -4.92 4.20
CA LYS A 106 -13.16 -5.08 4.18
C LYS A 106 -13.74 -4.38 2.94
N ARG A 107 -14.61 -5.10 2.22
CA ARG A 107 -15.25 -4.63 0.99
C ARG A 107 -15.97 -3.29 1.18
N GLU A 108 -16.61 -3.13 2.33
CA GLU A 108 -17.29 -1.89 2.73
C GLU A 108 -16.31 -0.71 2.83
N THR A 109 -15.15 -0.90 3.44
CA THR A 109 -14.11 0.13 3.55
C THR A 109 -13.63 0.60 2.18
N LEU A 110 -13.40 -0.35 1.25
CA LEU A 110 -12.96 -0.02 -0.11
C LEU A 110 -14.05 0.69 -0.93
N GLU A 111 -15.32 0.30 -0.76
CA GLU A 111 -16.47 0.98 -1.38
C GLU A 111 -16.62 2.41 -0.84
N LEU A 112 -16.49 2.61 0.47
CA LEU A 112 -16.53 3.93 1.10
C LEU A 112 -15.41 4.84 0.59
N VAL A 113 -14.18 4.33 0.52
CA VAL A 113 -13.03 5.08 0.02
C VAL A 113 -13.23 5.48 -1.46
N ARG A 114 -13.70 4.56 -2.30
CA ARG A 114 -14.00 4.86 -3.72
C ARG A 114 -15.10 5.90 -3.87
N ALA A 115 -16.20 5.76 -3.11
CA ALA A 115 -17.30 6.71 -3.12
C ALA A 115 -16.82 8.11 -2.68
N TYR A 116 -16.01 8.19 -1.63
CA TYR A 116 -15.45 9.45 -1.14
C TYR A 116 -14.60 10.16 -2.20
N PHE A 117 -13.73 9.43 -2.91
CA PHE A 117 -12.91 10.02 -3.97
C PHE A 117 -13.68 10.37 -5.25
N SER A 118 -14.86 9.78 -5.49
CA SER A 118 -15.72 10.14 -6.62
C SER A 118 -16.40 11.51 -6.46
N ILE A 119 -16.37 12.09 -5.26
CA ILE A 119 -16.92 13.42 -4.98
C ILE A 119 -15.96 14.48 -5.53
N ASN A 120 -16.31 15.12 -6.65
CA ASN A 120 -15.47 16.14 -7.29
C ASN A 120 -15.46 17.49 -6.54
N ASP A 121 -16.52 17.80 -5.79
CA ASP A 121 -16.60 19.04 -5.00
C ASP A 121 -15.86 18.87 -3.66
N HIS A 122 -14.80 19.67 -3.47
CA HIS A 122 -13.99 19.63 -2.26
C HIS A 122 -14.78 20.00 -1.00
N LYS A 123 -15.74 20.92 -1.09
CA LYS A 123 -16.57 21.32 0.06
C LYS A 123 -17.47 20.18 0.51
N VAL A 124 -18.04 19.44 -0.44
CA VAL A 124 -18.87 18.26 -0.15
C VAL A 124 -18.01 17.16 0.48
N ARG A 125 -16.81 16.95 -0.05
CA ARG A 125 -15.86 15.98 0.49
C ARG A 125 -15.45 16.30 1.93
N ASP A 126 -15.22 17.56 2.25
CA ASP A 126 -14.93 18.02 3.62
C ASP A 126 -16.11 17.81 4.57
N GLN A 127 -17.34 18.02 4.10
CA GLN A 127 -18.57 17.76 4.87
C GLN A 127 -18.75 16.26 5.17
N VAL A 128 -18.52 15.39 4.18
CA VAL A 128 -18.58 13.92 4.37
C VAL A 128 -17.54 13.48 5.39
N LEU A 129 -16.33 14.03 5.33
CA LEU A 129 -15.28 13.73 6.32
C LEU A 129 -15.66 14.22 7.71
N ALA A 130 -16.21 15.43 7.84
CA ALA A 130 -16.69 15.96 9.11
C ALA A 130 -17.82 15.12 9.71
N MET A 131 -18.75 14.64 8.88
CA MET A 131 -19.82 13.74 9.29
C MET A 131 -19.28 12.39 9.77
N ALA A 132 -18.35 11.78 9.03
CA ALA A 132 -17.73 10.52 9.43
C ALA A 132 -17.01 10.65 10.80
N LYS A 133 -16.30 11.77 11.02
CA LYS A 133 -15.66 12.07 12.32
C LYS A 133 -16.68 12.23 13.45
N ALA A 134 -17.77 12.95 13.19
CA ALA A 134 -18.83 13.18 14.18
C ALA A 134 -19.52 11.87 14.59
N LEU A 135 -19.78 10.97 13.63
CA LEU A 135 -20.36 9.64 13.87
C LEU A 135 -19.39 8.71 14.61
N GLY A 136 -18.08 8.84 14.36
CA GLY A 136 -17.03 8.04 15.02
C GLY A 136 -16.71 8.44 16.46
N GLY A 137 -17.35 9.50 17.01
CA GLY A 137 -17.12 9.95 18.39
C GLY A 137 -15.73 10.55 18.64
N ALA A 138 -14.95 10.83 17.60
CA ALA A 138 -13.62 11.44 17.72
C ALA A 138 -13.77 12.94 18.04
N LYS A 139 -13.60 13.29 19.32
CA LYS A 139 -13.44 14.67 19.77
C LYS A 139 -11.97 15.08 19.73
#